data_AF-A0A1B6IXL3-F1
#
_entry.id   AF-A0A1B6IXL3-F1
#
_cell.length_a   1.000
_cell.length_b   1.000
_cell.length_c   1.000
_cell.angle_alpha   90.00
_cell.angle_beta   90.00
_cell.angle_gamma   90.00
#
_symmetry.space_group_name_H-M   'P 1'
#
loop_
_entity.id
_entity.type
_entity.pdbx_description
1 polymer ?
#
loop_
_entity_poly.entity_id
_entity_poly.type
_entity_poly.pdbx_seq_one_letter_code
_entity_poly.pdbx_strand_id
1 'polypeptide(L)'
;GGHYVVFINPRGDGKWCKFDDDVVSRCSKQEAIEHNYGGQDDDLNMTVKHCTNAYMLVYIRDSELQNVLQEVTEQDIPEELVERLQEEKKMEQMRRKERNEAHLYMTVQVLLEDSFSGHQGNDLYDP
;
A
#
# COMPACT_ATOMS: atom_id res chain seq x y z
N GLY A 1 5.55 13.30 11.61
CA GLY A 1 4.63 12.24 11.13
C GLY A 1 4.72 11.09 12.10
N GLY A 2 3.58 10.46 12.43
CA GLY A 2 3.56 9.22 13.21
C GLY A 2 3.76 7.99 12.34
N HIS A 3 4.14 6.87 12.95
CA HIS A 3 4.20 5.55 12.31
C HIS A 3 3.04 4.70 12.82
N TYR A 4 2.33 4.02 11.92
CA TYR A 4 1.15 3.24 12.26
C TYR A 4 1.40 1.77 11.99
N VAL A 5 1.12 0.93 12.99
CA VAL A 5 1.17 -0.52 12.88
C VAL A 5 -0.11 -1.10 13.45
N VAL A 6 -0.45 -2.32 13.03
CA VAL A 6 -1.62 -3.03 13.57
C VAL A 6 -1.24 -4.44 14.00
N PHE A 7 -1.79 -4.85 15.15
CA PHE A 7 -1.68 -6.21 15.66
C PHE A 7 -3.01 -6.91 15.45
N ILE A 8 -3.00 -8.04 14.74
CA ILE A 8 -4.22 -8.76 14.35
C ILE A 8 -4.08 -10.22 14.78
N ASN A 9 -5.17 -10.80 15.27
CA ASN A 9 -5.37 -12.24 15.47
C ASN A 9 -6.40 -12.72 14.43
N PRO A 10 -5.98 -13.03 13.18
CA PRO A 10 -6.89 -13.07 12.03
C PRO A 10 -7.95 -14.17 12.12
N ARG A 11 -7.64 -15.27 12.81
CA ARG A 11 -8.52 -16.43 12.96
C ARG A 11 -9.23 -16.49 14.32
N GLY A 12 -8.99 -15.52 15.19
CA GLY A 12 -9.47 -15.58 16.57
C GLY A 12 -8.83 -16.70 17.41
N ASP A 13 -7.79 -17.39 16.93
CA ASP A 13 -7.19 -18.57 17.57
C ASP A 13 -6.09 -18.22 18.59
N GLY A 14 -5.87 -16.93 18.82
CA GLY A 14 -4.90 -16.40 19.78
C GLY A 14 -3.50 -16.26 19.20
N LYS A 15 -3.31 -16.55 17.90
CA LYS A 15 -2.02 -16.39 17.24
C LYS A 15 -1.93 -15.02 16.57
N TRP A 16 -1.21 -14.11 17.21
CA TRP A 16 -1.07 -12.72 16.79
C TRP A 16 -0.01 -12.52 15.71
N CYS A 17 -0.24 -11.53 14.86
CA CYS A 17 0.69 -11.04 13.85
C CYS A 17 0.77 -9.51 13.94
N LYS A 18 1.97 -8.96 13.79
CA LYS A 18 2.23 -7.53 13.59
C LYS A 18 2.26 -7.26 12.08
N PHE A 19 1.46 -6.31 11.64
CA PHE A 19 1.45 -5.78 10.28
C PHE A 19 2.07 -4.38 10.34
N ASP A 20 3.26 -4.28 9.74
CA ASP A 20 4.10 -3.08 9.68
C ASP A 20 4.39 -2.79 8.20
N ASP A 21 3.46 -2.09 7.55
CA ASP A 21 3.43 -1.86 6.10
C ASP A 21 3.60 -3.15 5.27
N ASP A 22 4.73 -3.32 4.58
CA ASP A 22 5.06 -4.46 3.74
C ASP A 22 5.62 -5.66 4.53
N VAL A 23 5.90 -5.48 5.83
CA VAL A 23 6.46 -6.50 6.71
C VAL A 23 5.39 -7.06 7.63
N VAL A 24 5.17 -8.37 7.52
CA VAL A 24 4.28 -9.13 8.43
C VAL A 24 5.10 -10.11 9.25
N SER A 25 4.98 -10.05 10.57
CA SER A 25 5.70 -10.94 11.49
C SER A 25 4.80 -11.53 12.57
N ARG A 26 5.15 -12.72 13.05
CA ARG A 26 4.50 -13.34 14.22
C ARG A 26 4.90 -12.60 15.48
N CYS A 27 3.95 -12.42 16.40
CA CYS A 27 4.21 -11.85 17.71
C CYS A 27 3.42 -12.56 18.80
N SER A 28 3.84 -12.35 20.04
CA SER A 28 3.16 -12.82 21.24
C SER A 28 1.93 -11.95 21.57
N LYS A 29 1.01 -12.51 22.35
CA LYS A 29 -0.14 -11.74 22.89
C LYS A 29 0.31 -10.57 23.76
N GLN A 30 1.43 -10.72 24.48
CA GLN A 30 2.01 -9.68 25.32
C GLN A 30 2.48 -8.48 24.46
N GLU A 31 3.17 -8.75 23.35
CA GLU A 31 3.55 -7.69 22.39
C GLU A 31 2.35 -7.02 21.72
N ALA A 32 1.30 -7.79 21.40
CA ALA A 32 0.10 -7.27 20.77
C ALA A 32 -0.78 -6.42 21.71
N ILE A 33 -0.83 -6.74 23.01
CA ILE A 33 -1.76 -6.12 23.97
C ILE A 33 -1.01 -5.33 25.04
N GLU A 34 -0.24 -5.99 25.90
CA GLU A 34 0.35 -5.38 27.11
C GLU A 34 1.34 -4.27 26.77
N HIS A 35 2.18 -4.49 25.76
CA HIS A 35 3.16 -3.49 25.30
C HIS A 35 2.50 -2.26 24.65
N ASN A 36 1.19 -2.30 24.37
CA ASN A 36 0.46 -1.20 23.73
C ASN A 36 -0.47 -0.44 24.70
N TYR A 37 -0.41 -0.70 26.01
CA TYR A 37 -1.17 0.09 27.01
C TYR A 37 -0.67 1.53 27.15
N GLY A 38 0.59 1.80 26.80
CA GLY A 38 1.25 3.09 27.02
C GLY A 38 1.71 3.30 28.47
N GLY A 39 2.18 4.51 28.79
CA GLY A 39 2.54 4.90 30.16
C GLY A 39 3.96 4.51 30.58
N GLN A 40 4.98 4.95 29.84
CA GLN A 40 6.38 4.83 30.24
C GLN A 40 6.86 6.15 30.85
N ASP A 41 6.59 6.34 32.15
CA ASP A 41 7.20 7.40 32.95
C ASP A 41 8.52 6.87 33.55
N ASP A 42 9.57 7.67 33.40
CA ASP A 42 10.85 7.65 34.14
C ASP A 42 11.84 6.48 33.94
N ASP A 43 12.47 6.41 32.76
CA ASP A 43 13.89 6.03 32.73
C ASP A 43 14.62 6.78 31.60
N LEU A 44 15.26 7.89 31.98
CA LEU A 44 16.05 8.82 31.17
C LEU A 44 17.27 8.23 30.43
N ASN A 45 17.43 6.90 30.40
CA ASN A 45 18.64 6.23 29.92
C ASN A 45 18.44 5.27 28.74
N MET A 46 17.32 5.32 28.02
CA MET A 46 17.23 4.71 26.70
C MET A 46 16.56 5.60 25.68
N THR A 47 17.40 6.36 24.99
CA THR A 47 17.09 7.06 23.75
C THR A 47 16.36 6.12 22.78
N VAL A 48 15.07 6.40 22.55
CA VAL A 48 14.15 5.73 21.62
C VAL A 48 13.54 4.40 22.10
N LYS A 49 12.89 4.37 23.26
CA LYS A 49 11.98 3.25 23.62
C LYS A 49 10.53 3.69 23.76
N HIS A 50 9.81 3.48 22.66
CA HIS A 50 8.37 3.21 22.52
C HIS A 50 7.37 4.14 23.23
N CYS A 51 7.20 5.35 22.71
CA CYS A 51 5.94 6.12 22.85
C CYS A 51 4.77 5.49 22.05
N THR A 52 4.75 4.17 21.92
CA THR A 52 3.77 3.43 21.12
C THR A 52 2.63 2.99 22.05
N ASN A 53 1.41 3.35 21.70
CA ASN A 53 0.21 2.95 22.41
C ASN A 53 -0.90 2.62 21.41
N ALA A 54 -1.88 1.85 21.86
CA ALA A 54 -3.07 1.57 21.07
C ALA A 54 -4.00 2.80 21.07
N TYR A 55 -4.42 3.22 19.88
CA TYR A 55 -5.42 4.28 19.70
C TYR A 55 -6.79 3.75 19.26
N MET A 56 -6.86 2.50 18.76
CA MET A 56 -8.09 1.84 18.32
C MET A 56 -8.03 0.35 18.63
N LEU A 57 -9.15 -0.20 19.09
CA LEU A 57 -9.32 -1.63 19.38
C LEU A 57 -10.56 -2.14 18.65
N VAL A 58 -10.49 -3.36 18.13
CA VAL A 58 -11.61 -4.04 17.47
C VAL A 58 -11.90 -5.34 18.20
N TYR A 59 -13.13 -5.49 18.67
CA TYR A 59 -13.62 -6.69 19.34
C TYR A 59 -14.72 -7.34 18.49
N ILE A 60 -14.75 -8.67 18.51
CA ILE A 60 -15.82 -9.47 17.93
C ILE A 60 -16.56 -10.16 19.08
N ARG A 61 -17.90 -10.19 19.01
CA ARG A 61 -18.72 -10.89 20.00
C ARG A 61 -18.46 -12.40 19.90
N ASP A 62 -18.20 -13.06 21.02
CA ASP A 62 -17.88 -14.50 21.05
C ASP A 62 -18.92 -15.37 20.33
N SER A 63 -20.22 -15.05 20.47
CA SER A 63 -21.30 -15.79 19.81
C SER A 63 -21.30 -15.65 18.28
N GLU A 64 -20.68 -14.60 17.74
CA GLU A 64 -20.63 -14.29 16.30
C GLU A 64 -19.25 -14.58 15.70
N LEU A 65 -18.29 -15.09 16.48
CA LEU A 65 -16.90 -15.24 16.05
C LEU A 65 -16.79 -16.07 14.76
N GLN A 66 -17.52 -17.18 14.68
CA GLN A 66 -17.51 -18.08 13.51
C GLN A 66 -18.17 -17.48 12.27
N ASN A 67 -19.17 -16.62 12.47
CA ASN A 67 -19.89 -15.96 11.39
C ASN A 67 -19.05 -14.81 10.81
N VAL A 68 -18.46 -13.99 11.68
CA VAL A 68 -17.63 -12.84 11.27
C VAL A 68 -16.28 -13.28 10.68
N LEU A 69 -15.66 -14.32 11.24
CA LEU A 69 -14.37 -14.87 10.77
C LEU A 69 -14.55 -16.15 9.95
N GLN A 70 -15.65 -16.25 9.20
CA GLN A 70 -15.87 -17.37 8.28
C GLN A 70 -14.72 -17.50 7.27
N GLU A 71 -14.43 -18.73 6.85
CA GLU A 71 -13.44 -18.97 5.83
C GLU A 71 -13.89 -18.36 4.49
N VAL A 72 -12.99 -17.61 3.85
CA VAL A 72 -13.20 -17.03 2.53
C VAL A 72 -12.34 -17.81 1.53
N THR A 73 -13.00 -18.34 0.51
CA THR A 73 -12.43 -19.18 -0.55
C THR A 73 -12.43 -18.45 -1.88
N GLU A 74 -11.75 -19.00 -2.88
CA GLU A 74 -11.76 -18.42 -4.24
C GLU A 74 -13.15 -18.46 -4.88
N GLN A 75 -14.01 -19.40 -4.46
CA GLN A 75 -15.39 -19.52 -4.96
C GLN A 75 -16.29 -18.39 -4.47
N ASP A 76 -15.90 -17.68 -3.40
CA ASP A 76 -16.64 -16.54 -2.86
C ASP A 76 -16.37 -15.25 -3.65
N ILE A 77 -15.41 -15.27 -4.59
CA ILE A 77 -15.04 -14.13 -5.42
C ILE A 77 -15.74 -14.25 -6.78
N PRO A 78 -16.64 -13.31 -7.14
CA PRO A 78 -17.29 -13.30 -8.45
C PRO A 78 -16.29 -13.28 -9.62
N GLU A 79 -16.53 -14.11 -10.63
CA GLU A 79 -15.65 -14.26 -11.80
C GLU A 79 -15.42 -12.93 -12.54
N GLU A 80 -16.46 -12.11 -12.70
CA GLU A 80 -16.35 -10.78 -13.32
C GLU A 80 -15.34 -9.87 -12.58
N LEU A 81 -15.25 -9.95 -11.25
CA LEU A 81 -14.26 -9.18 -10.49
C LEU A 81 -12.85 -9.71 -10.71
N VAL A 82 -12.70 -11.04 -10.78
CA VAL A 82 -11.41 -11.68 -11.06
C VAL A 82 -10.90 -11.25 -12.43
N GLU A 83 -11.73 -11.34 -13.46
CA GLU A 83 -11.38 -10.94 -14.83
C GLU A 83 -10.98 -9.47 -14.90
N ARG A 84 -11.81 -8.57 -14.35
CA ARG A 84 -11.52 -7.13 -14.35
C ARG A 84 -10.20 -6.79 -13.66
N LEU A 85 -9.94 -7.36 -12.48
CA LEU A 85 -8.69 -7.11 -11.74
C LEU A 85 -7.46 -7.69 -12.47
N GLN A 86 -7.60 -8.81 -13.17
CA GLN A 86 -6.53 -9.36 -14.01
C GLN A 86 -6.22 -8.45 -15.20
N GLU A 87 -7.22 -7.88 -15.85
CA GLU A 87 -7.04 -6.90 -16.92
C GLU A 87 -6.37 -5.62 -16.42
N GLU A 88 -6.81 -5.09 -15.28
CA GLU A 88 -6.18 -3.93 -14.62
C GLU A 88 -4.69 -4.19 -14.35
N LYS A 89 -4.36 -5.36 -13.78
CA LYS A 89 -2.97 -5.75 -13.52
C LYS A 89 -2.15 -5.88 -14.81
N LYS A 90 -2.72 -6.42 -15.89
CA LYS A 90 -2.05 -6.49 -17.21
C LYS A 90 -1.76 -5.10 -17.76
N MET A 91 -2.73 -4.18 -17.67
CA MET A 91 -2.55 -2.79 -18.11
C MET A 91 -1.50 -2.05 -17.30
N GLU A 92 -1.50 -2.22 -15.97
CA GLU A 92 -0.49 -1.64 -15.09
C GLU A 92 0.92 -2.17 -15.40
N GLN A 93 1.05 -3.47 -15.67
CA GLN A 93 2.32 -4.08 -16.09
C GLN A 93 2.82 -3.52 -17.43
N MET A 94 1.94 -3.35 -18.42
CA MET A 94 2.30 -2.72 -19.70
C MET A 94 2.77 -1.28 -19.49
N ARG A 95 2.02 -0.45 -18.74
CA ARG A 95 2.42 0.93 -18.43
C ARG A 95 3.74 1.00 -17.66
N ARG A 96 3.95 0.10 -16.71
CA ARG A 96 5.22 0.02 -15.96
C ARG A 96 6.38 -0.36 -16.88
N LYS A 97 6.16 -1.27 -17.83
CA LYS A 97 7.16 -1.65 -18.83
C LYS A 97 7.50 -0.47 -19.75
N GLU A 98 6.50 0.21 -20.30
CA GLU A 98 6.70 1.40 -21.14
C GLU A 98 7.46 2.50 -20.39
N ARG A 99 7.10 2.79 -19.12
CA ARG A 99 7.81 3.76 -18.28
C ARG A 99 9.25 3.35 -18.01
N ASN A 100 9.48 2.05 -17.77
CA ASN A 100 10.82 1.52 -17.59
C ASN A 100 11.64 1.56 -18.88
N GLU A 101 11.03 1.49 -20.06
CA GLU A 101 11.72 1.55 -21.35
C GLU A 101 11.83 2.98 -21.90
N ALA A 102 11.03 3.93 -21.40
CA ALA A 102 10.98 5.31 -21.90
C ALA A 102 12.35 6.01 -21.86
N HIS A 103 13.19 5.70 -20.87
CA HIS A 103 14.54 6.26 -20.77
C HIS A 103 15.50 5.76 -21.86
N LEU A 104 15.13 4.72 -22.62
CA LEU A 104 15.91 4.18 -23.75
C LEU A 104 15.63 4.92 -25.06
N TYR A 105 14.58 5.76 -25.10
CA TYR A 105 14.16 6.49 -26.29
C TYR A 105 14.37 7.99 -26.12
N MET A 106 14.63 8.69 -27.22
CA MET A 106 14.57 10.14 -27.28
C MET A 106 13.67 10.58 -28.41
N THR A 107 12.93 11.66 -28.21
CA THR A 107 12.14 12.27 -29.28
C THR A 107 13.02 13.25 -30.03
N VAL A 108 13.23 13.01 -31.33
CA VAL A 108 13.89 13.98 -32.23
C VAL A 108 12.80 14.65 -33.05
N GLN A 109 12.63 15.95 -32.85
CA GLN A 109 11.74 16.76 -33.68
C GLN A 109 12.55 17.28 -34.88
N VAL A 110 12.10 16.95 -36.09
CA VAL A 110 12.72 17.41 -37.33
C VAL A 110 11.80 18.44 -37.97
N LEU A 111 12.31 19.65 -38.15
CA LEU A 111 11.61 20.75 -38.84
C LEU A 111 12.20 20.89 -40.25
N LEU A 112 11.32 21.03 -41.24
CA LEU A 112 11.69 21.17 -42.64
C LEU A 112 11.38 22.59 -43.11
N GLU A 113 11.92 22.98 -44.26
CA GLU A 113 11.75 24.33 -44.82
C GLU A 113 10.28 24.72 -45.03
N ASP A 114 9.45 23.74 -45.40
CA ASP A 114 8.00 23.90 -45.55
C ASP A 114 7.31 24.32 -44.23
N SER A 115 7.88 23.96 -43.07
CA SER A 115 7.36 24.34 -41.75
C SER A 115 7.51 25.82 -41.44
N PHE A 116 8.37 26.54 -42.18
CA PHE A 116 8.57 27.98 -42.03
C PHE A 116 7.68 28.80 -42.99
N SER A 117 7.12 28.15 -44.02
CA SER A 117 6.40 28.83 -45.08
C SER A 117 5.07 29.39 -44.59
N GLY A 118 4.96 30.72 -44.49
CA GLY A 118 3.74 31.42 -44.10
C GLY A 118 3.66 31.87 -42.64
N HIS A 119 4.72 31.66 -41.83
CA HIS A 119 4.79 32.18 -40.47
C HIS A 119 4.93 33.72 -40.48
N GLN A 120 4.12 34.42 -39.66
CA GLN A 120 4.05 35.88 -39.62
C GLN A 120 4.47 36.49 -38.27
N GLY A 121 4.91 35.65 -37.32
CA GLY A 121 5.38 36.05 -36.00
C GLY A 121 6.88 36.31 -35.95
N ASN A 122 7.42 36.40 -34.73
CA ASN A 122 8.85 36.36 -34.49
C ASN A 122 9.28 34.90 -34.30
N ASP A 123 10.54 34.58 -34.64
CA ASP A 123 11.14 33.23 -34.74
C ASP A 123 10.81 32.49 -36.06
N LEU A 124 11.29 31.25 -36.20
CA LEU A 124 11.21 30.49 -37.45
C LEU A 124 9.83 29.81 -37.65
N TYR A 125 9.15 29.46 -36.55
CA TYR A 125 7.86 28.77 -36.52
C TYR A 125 7.21 28.97 -35.14
N ASP A 126 5.90 28.71 -35.02
CA ASP A 126 5.21 28.70 -33.73
C ASP A 126 5.41 27.35 -33.00
N PRO A 127 5.75 27.34 -31.70
CA PRO A 127 6.06 26.12 -30.94
C PRO A 127 4.87 25.16 -30.75
#